data_AF-A0AAJ1WMX5-F1
#
_entry.id   AF-A0AAJ1WMX5-F1
#
_cell.length_a   1.000
_cell.length_b   1.000
_cell.length_c   1.000
_cell.angle_alpha   90.00
_cell.angle_beta   90.00
_cell.angle_gamma   90.00
#
_symmetry.space_group_name_H-M   'P 1'
#
loop_
_entity.id
_entity.type
_entity.pdbx_description
1 polymer ?
#
loop_
_entity_poly.entity_id
_entity_poly.type
_entity_poly.pdbx_seq_one_letter_code
_entity_poly.pdbx_strand_id
1 'polypeptide(L)' 'MSAADSPHGKGAQPCSTCESWKLAEAVANGRRDYSRATDCRVLLKRHRESAGCGAGGEG' A
#
# COMPACT_ATOMS: atom_id res chain seq x y z
N MET A 1 -32.43 1.26 -2.07
CA MET A 1 -31.66 0.86 -0.88
C MET A 1 -30.61 -0.16 -1.30
N SER A 2 -29.36 0.25 -1.51
CA SER A 2 -28.29 -0.67 -1.90
C SER A 2 -27.45 -0.98 -0.66
N ALA A 3 -27.82 -2.04 0.05
CA ALA A 3 -27.00 -2.62 1.08
C ALA A 3 -25.90 -3.45 0.41
N ALA A 4 -24.76 -2.80 0.12
CA ALA A 4 -23.52 -3.51 -0.14
C ALA A 4 -22.95 -3.98 1.21
N ASP A 5 -23.61 -4.97 1.81
CA ASP A 5 -23.03 -5.81 2.85
C ASP A 5 -22.04 -6.75 2.16
N SER A 6 -20.87 -6.21 1.83
CA SER A 6 -19.70 -7.03 1.52
C SER A 6 -19.01 -7.29 2.85
N PRO A 7 -18.75 -8.55 3.23
CA PRO A 7 -17.98 -8.86 4.43
C PRO A 7 -16.50 -8.61 4.12
N HIS A 8 -16.15 -7.39 3.71
CA HIS A 8 -14.80 -6.88 3.81
C HIS A 8 -14.56 -6.63 5.29
N GLY A 9 -14.23 -7.73 5.98
CA GLY A 9 -13.54 -7.65 7.25
C GLY A 9 -12.49 -6.56 7.15
N LYS A 10 -12.51 -5.69 8.14
CA LYS A 10 -11.64 -4.53 8.38
C LYS A 10 -10.16 -4.90 8.18
N GLY A 11 -9.75 -4.99 6.93
CA GLY A 11 -8.41 -5.32 6.45
C GLY A 11 -8.15 -4.29 5.39
N ALA A 12 -7.39 -3.26 5.77
CA ALA A 12 -7.14 -2.07 4.97
C ALA A 12 -6.93 -2.42 3.49
N GLN A 13 -7.89 -2.03 2.65
CA GLN A 13 -7.62 -1.98 1.22
C GLN A 13 -6.36 -1.13 1.06
N PRO A 14 -5.30 -1.65 0.40
CA PRO A 14 -4.05 -0.92 0.29
C PRO A 14 -4.34 0.41 -0.41
N CYS A 15 -3.98 1.52 0.25
CA CYS A 15 -4.14 2.83 -0.36
C CYS A 15 -3.30 2.93 -1.66
N SER A 16 -3.62 3.92 -2.49
CA SER A 16 -2.89 4.17 -3.75
C SER A 16 -1.38 4.29 -3.55
N THR A 17 -0.93 4.83 -2.41
CA THR A 17 0.49 4.93 -2.04
C THR A 17 1.12 3.57 -1.76
N CYS A 18 0.42 2.66 -1.06
CA CYS A 18 0.87 1.29 -0.85
C CYS A 18 1.06 0.55 -2.17
N GLU A 19 0.09 0.67 -3.08
CA GLU A 19 0.15 0.03 -4.40
C GLU A 19 1.29 0.62 -5.25
N SER A 20 1.51 1.94 -5.17
CA SER A 20 2.62 2.61 -5.87
C SER A 20 3.98 2.08 -5.43
N TRP A 21 4.21 1.88 -4.13
CA TRP A 21 5.48 1.32 -3.65
C TRP A 21 5.64 -0.17 -3.96
N LYS A 22 4.57 -0.96 -3.93
CA LYS A 22 4.64 -2.37 -4.37
C LYS A 22 5.00 -2.49 -5.85
N LEU A 23 4.42 -1.64 -6.70
CA LEU A 23 4.77 -1.60 -8.12
C LEU A 23 6.23 -1.16 -8.32
N ALA A 24 6.67 -0.12 -7.61
CA ALA A 24 8.06 0.33 -7.67
C ALA A 24 9.05 -0.74 -7.20
N GLU A 25 8.69 -1.49 -6.15
CA GLU A 25 9.47 -2.64 -5.66
C GLU A 25 9.57 -3.74 -6.74
N ALA A 26 8.45 -4.10 -7.39
CA ALA A 26 8.45 -5.12 -8.44
C ALA A 26 9.32 -4.69 -9.64
N VAL A 27 9.24 -3.42 -10.05
CA VAL A 27 10.09 -2.86 -11.12
C VAL A 27 11.57 -2.88 -10.71
N ALA A 28 11.89 -2.50 -9.47
CA ALA A 28 13.26 -2.51 -8.96
C ALA A 28 13.84 -3.93 -8.91
N ASN A 29 13.05 -4.91 -8.45
CA ASN A 29 13.44 -6.33 -8.48
C ASN A 29 13.69 -6.82 -9.91
N GLY A 30 12.84 -6.47 -10.87
CA GLY A 30 13.03 -6.80 -12.29
C GLY A 30 14.31 -6.20 -12.87
N ARG A 31 14.71 -5.01 -12.39
CA ARG A 31 15.97 -4.34 -12.77
C ARG A 31 17.20 -4.81 -11.98
N ARG A 32 17.03 -5.73 -11.02
CA ARG A 32 18.05 -6.14 -10.04
C ARG A 32 18.60 -4.97 -9.20
N ASP A 33 17.80 -3.91 -9.04
CA ASP A 33 18.09 -2.78 -8.17
C ASP A 33 17.57 -3.08 -6.75
N TYR A 34 18.33 -3.90 -6.02
CA TYR A 34 17.95 -4.37 -4.69
C TYR A 34 18.00 -3.27 -3.62
N SER A 35 18.77 -2.21 -3.85
CA SER A 35 18.77 -1.03 -2.99
C SER A 35 17.40 -0.37 -3.03
N ARG A 36 16.94 -0.03 -4.24
CA ARG A 36 15.64 0.61 -4.43
C ARG A 36 14.47 -0.28 -4.03
N ALA A 37 14.56 -1.59 -4.26
CA ALA A 37 13.56 -2.55 -3.79
C ALA A 37 13.46 -2.57 -2.25
N THR A 38 14.58 -2.44 -1.56
CA THR A 38 14.60 -2.39 -0.09
C THR A 38 14.02 -1.08 0.43
N ASP A 39 14.34 0.05 -0.21
CA ASP A 39 13.75 1.35 0.13
C ASP A 39 12.23 1.34 -0.01
N CYS A 40 11.70 0.73 -1.08
CA CYS A 40 10.25 0.61 -1.28
C CYS A 40 9.58 -0.20 -0.14
N ARG A 41 10.22 -1.29 0.32
CA ARG A 41 9.73 -2.07 1.47
C ARG A 41 9.74 -1.28 2.77
N VAL A 42 10.79 -0.50 3.02
CA VAL A 42 10.90 0.36 4.21
C VAL A 42 9.83 1.45 4.20
N LEU A 43 9.61 2.11 3.05
CA LEU A 43 8.57 3.12 2.88
C LEU A 43 7.17 2.53 3.12
N LEU A 44 6.89 1.35 2.56
CA LEU A 44 5.62 0.66 2.75
C LEU A 44 5.39 0.27 4.21
N LYS A 45 6.42 -0.20 4.91
CA LYS A 45 6.35 -0.49 6.35
C LYS A 45 6.05 0.79 7.15
N ARG A 46 6.83 1.85 6.93
CA ARG A 46 6.65 3.14 7.63
C ARG A 46 5.27 3.74 7.40
N HIS A 47 4.73 3.61 6.18
CA HIS A 47 3.41 4.11 5.88
C HIS A 47 2.30 3.29 6.51
N ARG A 48 2.46 1.97 6.67
CA ARG A 48 1.51 1.14 7.41
C ARG A 48 1.56 1.39 8.91
N GLU A 49 2.74 1.68 9.44
CA GLU A 49 2.95 2.05 10.85
C GLU A 49 2.48 3.47 11.14
N SER A 50 2.59 4.39 10.18
CA SER A 50 1.98 5.70 10.25
C SER A 50 0.48 5.58 9.99
N ALA A 51 -0.37 6.27 10.76
CA ALA A 51 -1.84 6.21 10.60
C ALA A 51 -2.35 6.65 9.19
N GLY A 52 -1.47 7.05 8.26
CA GLY A 52 -1.79 7.42 6.89
C GLY A 52 -2.29 6.28 5.99
N CYS A 53 -2.13 5.01 6.38
CA CYS A 53 -2.65 3.87 5.60
C CYS A 53 -4.14 3.57 5.86
N GLY A 54 -4.76 4.22 6.85
CA GLY A 54 -6.18 4.03 7.22
C GLY A 54 -7.10 5.19 6.86
N ALA A 55 -6.57 6.34 6.43
CA ALA A 55 -7.36 7.49 6.00
C ALA A 55 -7.80 7.33 4.53
N GLY A 56 -8.59 6.28 4.27
CA GLY A 56 -9.39 6.19 3.07
C GLY A 56 -10.63 7.04 3.25
N GLY A 57 -10.58 8.29 2.79
CA GLY A 57 -11.73 9.19 2.73
C GLY A 57 -11.28 10.64 2.69
N GLU A 58 -11.15 11.16 1.48
CA GLU A 58 -11.63 12.49 1.05
C GLU A 58 -11.54 13.69 2.03
N GLY A 59 -10.81 14.72 1.60
CA GLY A 59 -11.14 16.10 1.98
C GLY A 59 -12.42 16.57 1.29
#